data_AF-A0A915BUM1-F1
#
_entry.id   AF-A0A915BUM1-F1
#
_cell.length_a   1.000
_cell.length_b   1.000
_cell.length_c   1.000
_cell.angle_alpha   90.00
_cell.angle_beta   90.00
_cell.angle_gamma   90.00
#
_symmetry.space_group_name_H-M   'P 1'
#
loop_
_entity.id
_entity.type
_entity.pdbx_description
1 polymer ?
#
loop_
_entity_poly.entity_id
_entity_poly.type
_entity_poly.pdbx_seq_one_letter_code
_entity_poly.pdbx_strand_id
1 'polypeptide(L)'
;PLESPVIDLSKDDQFNNIQSTIDRISAVTKRIIIEYPLPINKQKFYTPLIIKSIEEGRASSFDDLKIDYSFFWSEVQHVFKRLDSIKCSNSDRIYTYKLFCDHQVCRVFNPENLYSFLDIGTHYNYYAMKCIQQVYAEIVDDNYAKGYIS
;
A
#
# COMPACT_ATOMS: atom_id res chain seq x y z
N PRO A 1 -15.09 0.43 -11.22
CA PRO A 1 -13.71 0.04 -10.85
C PRO A 1 -13.43 0.40 -9.40
N LEU A 2 -12.45 -0.22 -8.74
CA LEU A 2 -12.10 0.12 -7.35
C LEU A 2 -11.58 1.55 -7.19
N GLU A 3 -11.00 2.11 -8.25
CA GLU A 3 -10.48 3.48 -8.32
C GLU A 3 -11.57 4.51 -8.69
N SER A 4 -12.79 4.08 -9.02
CA SER A 4 -13.85 5.00 -9.46
C SER A 4 -14.37 5.87 -8.31
N PRO A 5 -14.78 7.12 -8.58
CA PRO A 5 -15.38 8.00 -7.58
C PRO A 5 -16.57 7.38 -6.84
N VAL A 6 -16.66 7.61 -5.54
CA VAL A 6 -17.77 7.18 -4.69
C VAL A 6 -18.79 8.31 -4.58
N ILE A 7 -19.89 8.19 -5.34
CA ILE A 7 -21.01 9.15 -5.32
C ILE A 7 -21.90 8.89 -4.09
N ASP A 8 -22.42 7.67 -3.96
CA ASP A 8 -23.24 7.21 -2.85
C ASP A 8 -22.72 5.85 -2.40
N LEU A 9 -22.16 5.80 -1.19
CA LEU A 9 -21.54 4.59 -0.66
C LEU A 9 -22.56 3.45 -0.51
N SER A 10 -23.82 3.74 -0.19
CA SER A 10 -24.85 2.71 0.00
C SER A 10 -25.20 1.98 -1.30
N LYS A 11 -24.92 2.60 -2.45
CA LYS A 11 -25.15 2.06 -3.80
C LYS A 11 -23.85 1.67 -4.50
N ASP A 12 -22.72 1.71 -3.80
CA ASP A 12 -21.42 1.41 -4.40
C ASP A 12 -21.18 -0.11 -4.39
N ASP A 13 -21.26 -0.73 -5.57
CA ASP A 13 -21.11 -2.19 -5.72
C ASP A 13 -19.77 -2.70 -5.18
N GLN A 14 -18.69 -1.93 -5.34
CA GLN A 14 -17.37 -2.34 -4.85
C GLN A 14 -17.34 -2.34 -3.33
N PHE A 15 -17.87 -1.29 -2.69
CA PHE A 15 -18.03 -1.25 -1.24
C PHE A 15 -18.90 -2.40 -0.74
N ASN A 16 -20.06 -2.63 -1.36
CA ASN A 16 -20.98 -3.70 -0.95
C ASN A 16 -20.33 -5.09 -1.04
N ASN A 17 -19.55 -5.34 -2.10
CA ASN A 17 -18.79 -6.59 -2.26
C ASN A 17 -17.69 -6.75 -1.20
N ILE A 18 -16.97 -5.67 -0.89
CA ILE A 18 -15.93 -5.68 0.15
C ILE A 18 -16.58 -5.92 1.52
N GLN A 19 -17.65 -5.19 1.87
CA GLN A 19 -18.36 -5.35 3.14
C GLN A 19 -18.89 -6.78 3.30
N SER A 20 -19.55 -7.33 2.28
CA SER A 20 -20.05 -8.71 2.30
C SER A 20 -18.93 -9.74 2.49
N THR A 21 -17.76 -9.50 1.87
CA THR A 21 -16.59 -10.36 2.05
C THR A 21 -16.06 -10.29 3.49
N ILE A 22 -15.97 -9.09 4.05
CA ILE A 22 -15.54 -8.88 5.44
C ILE A 22 -16.52 -9.50 6.42
N ASP A 23 -17.83 -9.32 6.23
CA ASP A 23 -18.87 -9.92 7.09
C ASP A 23 -18.74 -11.46 7.12
N ARG A 24 -18.55 -12.08 5.95
CA ARG A 24 -18.37 -13.53 5.83
C ARG A 24 -17.11 -14.02 6.54
N ILE A 25 -15.98 -13.32 6.38
CA ILE A 25 -14.72 -13.71 7.02
C ILE A 25 -14.78 -13.44 8.53
N SER A 26 -15.39 -12.34 8.96
CA SER A 26 -15.50 -11.94 10.35
C SER A 26 -16.28 -12.97 11.17
N ALA A 27 -17.28 -13.62 10.57
CA ALA A 27 -18.06 -14.69 11.21
C ALA A 27 -17.25 -15.92 11.62
N VAL A 28 -16.07 -16.16 11.00
CA VAL A 28 -15.26 -17.38 11.21
C VAL A 28 -13.83 -17.10 11.64
N THR A 29 -13.46 -15.83 11.82
CA THR A 29 -12.10 -15.43 12.20
C THR A 29 -12.10 -14.67 13.51
N LYS A 30 -11.04 -14.84 14.30
CA LYS A 30 -10.85 -14.06 15.53
C LYS A 30 -10.40 -12.63 15.25
N ARG A 31 -9.69 -12.42 14.14
CA ARG A 31 -9.09 -11.15 13.73
C ARG A 31 -8.97 -11.09 12.21
N ILE A 32 -9.17 -9.90 11.64
CA ILE A 32 -8.88 -9.59 10.24
C ILE A 32 -7.88 -8.42 10.20
N ILE A 33 -6.89 -8.50 9.31
CA ILE A 33 -6.00 -7.39 9.01
C ILE A 33 -6.38 -6.83 7.65
N ILE A 34 -6.71 -5.54 7.59
CA ILE A 34 -7.00 -4.82 6.36
C ILE A 34 -5.79 -3.94 6.02
N GLU A 35 -5.06 -4.33 4.98
CA GLU A 35 -3.92 -3.57 4.46
C GLU A 35 -4.38 -2.54 3.43
N TYR A 36 -3.89 -1.30 3.58
CA TYR A 36 -4.16 -0.21 2.65
C TYR A 36 -3.18 -0.23 1.47
N PRO A 37 -3.62 0.21 0.27
CA PRO A 37 -2.79 0.23 -0.94
C PRO A 37 -1.43 0.90 -0.74
N LEU A 38 -0.39 0.24 -1.25
CA LEU A 38 0.98 0.77 -1.32
C LEU A 38 1.15 1.75 -2.50
N PRO A 39 2.11 2.69 -2.44
CA PRO A 39 2.32 3.66 -3.51
C PRO A 39 2.92 3.03 -4.77
N ILE A 40 2.17 3.11 -5.87
CA ILE A 40 2.63 2.70 -7.20
C ILE A 40 2.36 3.81 -8.22
N ASN A 41 3.17 3.85 -9.27
CA ASN A 41 2.86 4.61 -10.47
C ASN A 41 2.93 3.66 -11.67
N LYS A 42 1.76 3.28 -12.19
CA LYS A 42 1.63 2.33 -13.31
C LYS A 42 2.27 2.81 -14.63
N GLN A 43 2.64 4.10 -14.70
CA GLN A 43 3.26 4.72 -15.87
C GLN A 43 4.79 4.73 -15.81
N LYS A 44 5.40 4.33 -14.68
CA LYS A 44 6.85 4.39 -14.46
C LYS A 44 7.44 3.02 -14.18
N PHE A 45 8.53 2.70 -14.87
CA PHE A 45 9.38 1.55 -14.60
C PHE A 45 10.64 2.03 -13.89
N TYR A 46 10.70 1.88 -12.57
CA TYR A 46 11.69 2.59 -11.76
C TYR A 46 13.12 2.11 -11.95
N THR A 47 13.36 0.81 -12.06
CA THR A 47 14.73 0.30 -12.26
C THR A 47 15.38 0.86 -13.53
N PRO A 48 14.75 0.81 -14.72
CA PRO A 48 15.29 1.48 -15.92
C PRO A 48 15.45 2.99 -15.76
N LEU A 49 14.51 3.67 -15.09
CA LEU A 49 14.58 5.12 -14.89
C LEU A 49 15.75 5.52 -13.99
N ILE A 50 16.03 4.75 -12.93
CA ILE A 50 17.19 4.95 -12.05
C ILE A 50 18.48 4.80 -12.85
N ILE A 51 18.63 3.71 -13.63
CA ILE A 51 19.81 3.46 -14.47
C ILE A 51 20.04 4.62 -15.44
N LYS A 52 18.98 5.03 -16.15
CA LYS A 52 19.04 6.15 -17.09
C LYS A 52 19.45 7.46 -16.41
N SER A 53 18.90 7.78 -15.24
CA SER A 53 19.28 8.99 -14.50
C SER A 53 20.74 8.98 -14.06
N ILE A 54 21.31 7.81 -13.76
CA ILE A 54 22.75 7.65 -13.48
C ILE A 54 23.58 7.89 -14.73
N GLU A 55 23.23 7.25 -15.86
CA GLU A 55 23.93 7.37 -17.14
C GLU A 55 23.96 8.82 -17.66
N GLU A 56 22.88 9.57 -17.45
CA GLU A 56 22.73 10.97 -17.86
C GLU A 56 23.38 11.96 -16.87
N GLY A 57 24.02 11.49 -15.79
CA GLY A 57 24.62 12.36 -14.78
C GLY A 57 23.61 13.17 -13.96
N ARG A 58 22.33 12.78 -13.94
CA ARG A 58 21.24 13.42 -13.17
C ARG A 58 21.12 12.86 -11.75
N ALA A 59 22.15 12.19 -11.25
CA ALA A 59 22.16 11.47 -9.98
C ALA A 59 22.13 12.38 -8.72
N SER A 60 22.08 13.71 -8.88
CA SER A 60 22.22 14.64 -7.76
C SER A 60 20.99 14.79 -6.86
N SER A 61 19.78 14.38 -7.29
CA SER A 61 18.62 14.37 -6.39
C SER A 61 17.62 13.22 -6.57
N PHE A 62 17.54 12.59 -7.76
CA PHE A 62 16.55 11.56 -8.08
C PHE A 62 15.10 11.95 -7.71
N ASP A 63 14.81 13.25 -7.61
CA ASP A 63 13.50 13.74 -7.19
C ASP A 63 12.42 13.39 -8.22
N ASP A 64 12.79 13.35 -9.50
CA ASP A 64 11.93 12.95 -10.62
C ASP A 64 11.51 11.46 -10.57
N LEU A 65 12.22 10.67 -9.78
CA LEU A 65 11.97 9.24 -9.57
C LEU A 65 11.06 8.96 -8.38
N LYS A 66 10.66 9.99 -7.62
CA LYS A 66 9.68 9.87 -6.54
C LYS A 66 8.26 9.91 -7.11
N ILE A 67 7.29 9.53 -6.28
CA ILE A 67 5.87 9.77 -6.54
C ILE A 67 5.44 10.94 -5.67
N ASP A 68 4.81 11.96 -6.25
CA ASP A 68 4.22 13.02 -5.44
C ASP A 68 3.08 12.46 -4.59
N TYR A 69 3.01 12.83 -3.31
CA TYR A 69 1.97 12.33 -2.42
C TYR A 69 0.57 12.70 -2.92
N SER A 70 0.41 13.88 -3.54
CA SER A 70 -0.85 14.31 -4.16
C SER A 70 -1.27 13.39 -5.31
N PHE A 71 -0.33 12.93 -6.13
CA PHE A 71 -0.59 11.94 -7.19
C PHE A 71 -0.98 10.59 -6.59
N PHE A 72 -0.23 10.10 -5.60
CA PHE A 72 -0.61 8.86 -4.90
C PHE A 72 -2.03 8.95 -4.34
N TRP A 73 -2.32 10.05 -3.63
CA TRP A 73 -3.63 10.29 -3.03
C TRP A 73 -4.74 10.34 -4.08
N SER A 74 -4.53 10.99 -5.23
CA SER A 74 -5.55 11.05 -6.28
C SER A 74 -5.94 9.67 -6.81
N GLU A 75 -4.98 8.73 -6.86
CA GLU A 75 -5.21 7.35 -7.32
C GLU A 75 -5.94 6.51 -6.27
N VAL A 76 -5.65 6.69 -4.97
CA VAL A 76 -6.14 5.78 -3.92
C VAL A 76 -7.27 6.34 -3.06
N GLN A 77 -7.57 7.64 -3.11
CA GLN A 77 -8.56 8.28 -2.22
C GLN A 77 -9.93 7.59 -2.22
N HIS A 78 -10.36 7.07 -3.37
CA HIS A 78 -11.66 6.39 -3.47
C HIS A 78 -11.61 4.97 -2.89
N VAL A 79 -10.47 4.28 -3.02
CA VAL A 79 -10.21 3.00 -2.34
C VAL A 79 -10.22 3.23 -0.84
N PHE A 80 -9.50 4.25 -0.35
CA PHE A 80 -9.43 4.60 1.07
C PHE A 80 -10.80 4.91 1.62
N LYS A 81 -11.60 5.74 0.93
CA LYS A 81 -12.99 6.03 1.32
C LYS A 81 -13.83 4.75 1.49
N ARG A 82 -13.68 3.76 0.60
CA ARG A 82 -14.37 2.47 0.73
C ARG A 82 -13.87 1.68 1.94
N LEU A 83 -12.54 1.53 2.10
CA LEU A 83 -11.92 0.78 3.20
C LEU A 83 -12.21 1.39 4.58
N ASP A 84 -12.16 2.73 4.70
CA ASP A 84 -12.46 3.47 5.93
C ASP A 84 -13.92 3.29 6.35
N SER A 85 -14.80 3.05 5.39
CA SER A 85 -16.24 2.91 5.64
C SER A 85 -16.66 1.50 6.06
N ILE A 86 -15.78 0.50 5.91
CA ILE A 86 -16.05 -0.89 6.30
C ILE A 86 -16.43 -0.95 7.78
N LYS A 87 -17.50 -1.68 8.07
CA LYS A 87 -17.94 -2.02 9.42
C LYS A 87 -17.38 -3.38 9.78
N CYS A 88 -16.45 -3.42 10.72
CA CYS A 88 -15.90 -4.68 11.23
C CYS A 88 -15.33 -4.48 12.64
N SER A 89 -15.84 -5.22 13.61
CA SER A 89 -15.46 -5.07 15.02
C SER A 89 -14.18 -5.81 15.40
N ASN A 90 -13.78 -6.81 14.62
CA ASN A 90 -12.55 -7.59 14.81
C ASN A 90 -11.51 -7.33 13.71
N SER A 91 -11.56 -6.16 13.05
CA SER A 91 -10.55 -5.76 12.07
C SER A 91 -9.58 -4.73 12.62
N ASP A 92 -8.30 -4.94 12.32
CA ASP A 92 -7.28 -3.90 12.42
C ASP A 92 -6.92 -3.37 11.04
N ARG A 93 -6.62 -2.07 10.97
CA ARG A 93 -6.24 -1.38 9.75
C ARG A 93 -4.75 -1.09 9.78
N ILE A 94 -4.03 -1.51 8.75
CA ILE A 94 -2.60 -1.22 8.61
C ILE A 94 -2.37 -0.34 7.39
N TYR A 95 -1.62 0.74 7.62
CA TYR A 95 -1.34 1.78 6.62
C TYR A 95 0.10 1.63 6.13
N THR A 96 0.42 0.49 5.51
CA THR A 96 1.79 0.13 5.09
C THR A 96 2.39 1.11 4.08
N TYR A 97 1.56 1.88 3.36
CA TYR A 97 2.05 2.98 2.52
C TYR A 97 2.88 4.01 3.29
N LYS A 98 2.65 4.18 4.60
CA LYS A 98 3.41 5.10 5.46
C LYS A 98 4.88 4.69 5.66
N LEU A 99 5.23 3.45 5.34
CA LEU A 99 6.64 3.02 5.28
C LEU A 99 7.38 3.66 4.11
N PHE A 100 6.64 4.02 3.05
CA PHE A 100 7.17 4.49 1.79
C PHE A 100 6.85 5.96 1.53
N CYS A 101 5.80 6.50 2.14
CA CYS A 101 5.35 7.87 1.95
C CYS A 101 5.56 8.74 3.19
N ASP A 102 6.00 9.97 2.96
CA ASP A 102 5.78 11.10 3.86
C ASP A 102 4.63 11.98 3.32
N HIS A 103 4.44 13.17 3.90
CA HIS A 103 3.35 14.08 3.53
C HIS A 103 3.57 14.80 2.18
N GLN A 104 4.73 14.63 1.56
CA GLN A 104 5.12 15.29 0.31
C GLN A 104 5.36 14.29 -0.81
N VAL A 105 6.04 13.18 -0.52
CA VAL A 105 6.48 12.20 -1.51
C VAL A 105 6.33 10.77 -1.02
N CYS A 106 6.14 9.85 -1.97
CA CYS A 106 6.31 8.42 -1.78
C CYS A 106 7.58 7.96 -2.49
N ARG A 107 8.45 7.31 -1.71
CA ARG A 107 9.69 6.70 -2.16
C ARG A 107 9.42 5.29 -2.67
N VAL A 108 9.94 5.02 -3.85
CA VAL A 108 9.84 3.75 -4.57
C VAL A 108 11.21 3.13 -4.81
N PHE A 109 12.23 3.66 -4.15
CA PHE A 109 13.60 3.16 -4.11
C PHE A 109 14.27 3.62 -2.81
N ASN A 110 15.33 2.94 -2.41
CA ASN A 110 16.17 3.39 -1.30
C ASN A 110 17.19 4.43 -1.83
N PRO A 111 17.24 5.66 -1.31
CA PRO A 111 18.15 6.70 -1.81
C PRO A 111 19.63 6.42 -1.54
N GLU A 112 19.96 5.57 -0.57
CA GLU A 112 21.35 5.28 -0.18
C GLU A 112 22.03 4.29 -1.13
N ASN A 113 21.26 3.39 -1.73
CA ASN A 113 21.79 2.32 -2.60
C ASN A 113 21.10 2.23 -3.96
N LEU A 114 20.08 3.06 -4.19
CA LEU A 114 19.31 3.18 -5.43
C LEU A 114 18.58 1.89 -5.85
N TYR A 115 18.38 0.95 -4.91
CA TYR A 115 17.54 -0.21 -5.18
C TYR A 115 16.08 0.20 -5.25
N SER A 116 15.47 0.01 -6.42
CA SER A 116 14.02 0.08 -6.61
C SER A 116 13.31 -0.88 -5.64
N PHE A 117 12.16 -0.45 -5.12
CA PHE A 117 11.23 -1.28 -4.37
C PHE A 117 10.30 -2.09 -5.27
N LEU A 118 10.23 -1.72 -6.55
CA LEU A 118 9.38 -2.34 -7.56
C LEU A 118 10.20 -3.20 -8.53
N ASP A 119 9.58 -4.24 -9.07
CA ASP A 119 10.12 -5.08 -10.13
C ASP A 119 10.01 -4.42 -11.52
N ILE A 120 10.05 -5.20 -12.60
CA ILE A 120 9.89 -4.70 -13.98
C ILE A 120 8.46 -4.17 -14.23
N GLY A 121 7.56 -4.22 -13.25
CA GLY A 121 6.22 -3.62 -13.32
C GLY A 121 5.89 -2.82 -12.07
N THR A 122 4.77 -3.17 -11.46
CA THR A 122 4.22 -2.49 -10.28
C THR A 122 4.21 -3.39 -9.06
N HIS A 123 4.86 -4.55 -9.10
CA HIS A 123 4.92 -5.44 -7.94
C HIS A 123 6.09 -5.05 -7.06
N TYR A 124 5.87 -5.06 -5.76
CA TYR A 124 6.94 -4.88 -4.81
C TYR A 124 7.87 -6.09 -4.80
N ASN A 125 9.17 -5.84 -4.93
CA ASN A 125 10.18 -6.88 -5.00
C ASN A 125 10.61 -7.35 -3.60
N TYR A 126 11.48 -8.36 -3.56
CA TYR A 126 11.99 -8.94 -2.31
C TYR A 126 12.66 -7.92 -1.38
N TYR A 127 13.33 -6.89 -1.92
CA TYR A 127 13.95 -5.86 -1.10
C TYR A 127 12.90 -5.08 -0.33
N ALA A 128 11.82 -4.67 -0.99
CA ALA A 128 10.74 -3.97 -0.33
C ALA A 128 9.95 -4.86 0.63
N MET A 129 9.82 -6.16 0.33
CA MET A 129 9.20 -7.11 1.26
C MET A 129 9.96 -7.19 2.58
N LYS A 130 11.29 -7.00 2.60
CA LYS A 130 12.04 -6.90 3.86
C LYS A 130 11.64 -5.68 4.70
N CYS A 131 11.29 -4.57 4.06
CA CYS A 131 10.80 -3.38 4.76
C CYS A 131 9.43 -3.64 5.41
N ILE A 132 8.54 -4.37 4.72
CA ILE A 132 7.20 -4.69 5.24
C ILE A 132 7.24 -5.84 6.25
N GLN A 133 8.25 -6.70 6.19
CA GLN A 133 8.39 -7.87 7.07
C GLN A 133 8.30 -7.54 8.55
N GLN A 134 8.82 -6.39 8.99
CA GLN A 134 8.74 -5.96 10.39
C GLN A 134 7.29 -5.72 10.82
N VAL A 135 6.47 -5.07 9.98
CA VAL A 135 5.04 -4.85 10.25
C VAL A 135 4.32 -6.19 10.40
N TYR A 136 4.60 -7.16 9.53
CA TYR A 136 3.98 -8.47 9.61
C TYR A 136 4.47 -9.29 10.82
N ALA A 137 5.74 -9.17 11.20
CA ALA A 137 6.27 -9.80 12.40
C ALA A 137 5.55 -9.29 13.66
N GLU A 138 5.38 -7.97 13.79
CA GLU A 138 4.64 -7.37 14.91
C GLU A 138 3.18 -7.84 14.98
N ILE A 139 2.52 -7.97 13.82
CA ILE A 139 1.15 -8.52 13.74
C ILE A 139 1.11 -9.97 14.22
N VAL A 140 2.09 -10.79 13.82
CA VAL A 140 2.18 -12.20 14.22
C VAL A 140 2.44 -12.32 15.72
N ASP A 141 3.36 -11.54 16.26
CA ASP A 141 3.66 -11.53 17.70
C ASP A 141 2.44 -11.10 18.52
N ASP A 142 1.72 -10.06 18.07
CA ASP A 142 0.47 -9.63 18.69
C ASP A 142 -0.63 -10.70 18.59
N ASN A 143 -0.68 -11.46 17.48
CA ASN A 143 -1.60 -12.58 17.34
C ASN A 143 -1.31 -13.71 18.34
N TYR A 144 -0.04 -14.03 18.60
CA TYR A 144 0.35 -14.99 19.64
C TYR A 144 0.01 -14.48 21.03
N ALA A 145 0.37 -13.23 21.33
CA ALA A 145 0.14 -12.61 22.63
C ALA A 145 -1.36 -12.56 22.99
N LYS A 146 -2.23 -12.33 22.00
CA LYS A 146 -3.70 -12.31 22.16
C LYS A 146 -4.36 -13.68 22.01
N GLY A 147 -3.62 -14.74 21.74
CA GLY A 147 -4.16 -16.10 21.58
C GLY A 147 -5.06 -16.25 20.33
N TYR A 148 -4.85 -15.42 19.32
CA TYR A 148 -5.53 -15.56 18.03
C TYR A 148 -5.00 -16.75 17.26
N ILE A 149 -3.70 -17.00 17.35
CA ILE A 149 -3.00 -18.18 16.84
C ILE A 149 -2.21 -18.83 17.97
N SER A 150 -1.94 -20.14 17.85
CA SER A 150 -1.30 -20.98 18.88
C SER A 150 -0.24 -21.87 18.26
#